data_AF-A0A7X7DW93-F1
#
_entry.id   AF-A0A7X7DW93-F1
#
_cell.length_a   1.000
_cell.length_b   1.000
_cell.length_c   1.000
_cell.angle_alpha   90.00
_cell.angle_beta   90.00
_cell.angle_gamma   90.00
#
_symmetry.space_group_name_H-M   'P 1'
#
loop_
_entity.id
_entity.type
_entity.pdbx_description
1 polymer ?
#
loop_
_entity_poly.entity_id
_entity_poly.type
_entity_poly.pdbx_seq_one_letter_code
_entity_poly.pdbx_strand_id
1 'polypeptide(L)'
;MREFSTSVTPAEFRRLEEFLNALRTQCEVHLNPCSEYNASEFESEFRSKLLTHHCFMGSPLFQESFDTAFIAACEHSGHTVEKAPEGRRFWDVAVDGRKISLKSSKAKNLKENRLHISKLTEAAWIQDCRTASKRRKATFDLFGQYCAEVDAIIQLRYFQTSAMYELVEIPVALFKQVFDVGLSSFQADGP
;
A
#
# COMPACT_ATOMS: atom_id res chain seq x y z
N MET A 1 26.50 2.29 20.54
CA MET A 1 26.76 1.02 19.84
C MET A 1 26.45 -0.11 20.80
N ARG A 2 25.54 -1.03 20.48
CA ARG A 2 25.47 -2.29 21.22
C ARG A 2 26.63 -3.16 20.74
N GLU A 3 27.54 -3.52 21.63
CA GLU A 3 28.54 -4.56 21.34
C GLU A 3 27.81 -5.90 21.37
N PHE A 4 27.70 -6.55 20.21
CA PHE A 4 27.17 -7.91 20.13
C PHE A 4 28.31 -8.89 20.46
N SER A 5 28.56 -9.14 21.75
CA SER A 5 29.54 -10.13 22.20
C SER A 5 28.93 -11.54 22.24
N THR A 6 28.50 -12.04 21.08
CA THR A 6 27.95 -13.39 20.98
C THR A 6 28.76 -14.19 19.97
N SER A 7 29.24 -15.37 20.38
CA SER A 7 29.84 -16.33 19.46
C SER A 7 28.78 -16.81 18.47
N VAL A 8 29.01 -16.61 17.18
CA VAL A 8 28.14 -17.07 16.10
C VAL A 8 28.82 -18.20 15.32
N THR A 9 28.02 -19.14 14.83
CA THR A 9 28.47 -20.17 13.88
C THR A 9 28.90 -19.52 12.55
N PRO A 10 29.71 -20.20 11.73
CA PRO A 10 30.07 -19.70 10.40
C PRO A 10 28.86 -19.42 9.50
N ALA A 11 27.75 -20.15 9.67
CA ALA A 11 26.54 -19.92 8.89
C ALA A 11 25.79 -18.65 9.33
N GLU A 12 25.67 -18.43 10.64
CA GLU A 12 25.10 -17.21 11.20
C GLU A 12 25.92 -15.97 10.84
N PHE A 13 27.25 -16.07 10.89
CA PHE A 13 28.14 -14.98 10.45
C PHE A 13 27.86 -14.58 9.00
N ARG A 14 27.83 -15.55 8.07
CA ARG A 14 27.51 -15.28 6.65
C ARG A 14 26.14 -14.62 6.49
N ARG A 15 25.12 -15.10 7.23
CA ARG A 15 23.77 -14.51 7.16
C ARG A 15 23.71 -13.09 7.72
N LEU A 16 24.42 -12.80 8.80
CA LEU A 16 24.53 -11.45 9.36
C LEU A 16 25.27 -10.52 8.39
N GLU A 17 26.32 -11.01 7.73
CA GLU A 17 27.05 -10.25 6.72
C GLU A 17 26.17 -9.93 5.50
N GLU A 18 25.45 -10.92 4.95
CA GLU A 18 24.45 -10.72 3.89
C GLU A 18 23.40 -9.69 4.28
N PHE A 19 22.86 -9.79 5.51
CA PHE A 19 21.86 -8.86 6.04
C PHE A 19 22.39 -7.43 6.14
N LEU A 20 23.58 -7.25 6.71
CA LEU A 20 24.20 -5.93 6.87
C LEU A 20 24.57 -5.32 5.52
N ASN A 21 25.04 -6.13 4.58
CA ASN A 21 25.31 -5.68 3.22
C ASN A 21 24.03 -5.23 2.52
N ALA A 22 22.93 -5.97 2.67
CA ALA A 22 21.62 -5.58 2.14
C ALA A 22 21.18 -4.22 2.68
N LEU A 23 21.23 -4.02 4.01
CA LEU A 23 20.87 -2.76 4.66
C LEU A 23 21.71 -1.55 4.22
N ARG A 24 22.94 -1.80 3.77
CA ARG A 24 23.89 -0.79 3.28
C ARG A 24 23.82 -0.60 1.77
N THR A 25 22.94 -1.30 1.08
CA THR A 25 22.70 -1.09 -0.36
C THR A 25 22.36 0.37 -0.59
N GLN A 26 23.14 1.03 -1.45
CA GLN A 26 22.89 2.42 -1.80
C GLN A 26 21.55 2.53 -2.53
N CYS A 27 20.71 3.46 -2.10
CA CYS A 27 19.47 3.81 -2.77
C CYS A 27 19.32 5.32 -2.80
N GLU A 28 18.72 5.81 -3.89
CA GLU A 28 18.25 7.18 -3.97
C GLU A 28 16.86 7.24 -3.32
N VAL A 29 16.65 8.25 -2.47
CA VAL A 29 15.40 8.41 -1.71
C VAL A 29 14.87 9.81 -1.92
N HIS A 30 13.61 9.88 -2.32
CA HIS A 30 12.87 11.12 -2.50
C HIS A 30 11.62 11.08 -1.63
N LEU A 31 11.53 12.02 -0.68
CA LEU A 31 10.35 12.19 0.15
C LEU A 31 9.59 13.44 -0.29
N ASN A 32 8.27 13.35 -0.38
CA ASN A 32 7.44 14.52 -0.64
C ASN A 32 7.40 15.38 0.63
N PRO A 33 7.85 16.66 0.59
CA PRO A 33 7.88 17.53 1.77
C PRO A 33 6.51 17.77 2.40
N CYS A 34 5.43 17.61 1.62
CA CYS A 34 4.05 17.78 2.07
C CYS A 34 3.40 16.49 2.56
N SER A 35 4.11 15.36 2.55
CA SER A 35 3.60 14.09 3.07
C SER A 35 3.61 14.08 4.59
N GLU A 36 2.57 13.53 5.22
CA GLU A 36 2.55 13.30 6.66
C GLU A 36 3.62 12.27 7.08
N TYR A 37 4.09 11.44 6.15
CA TYR A 37 5.14 10.44 6.36
C TYR A 37 6.55 10.94 6.01
N ASN A 38 6.74 12.26 5.86
CA ASN A 38 8.05 12.87 5.56
C ASN A 38 8.92 13.00 6.83
N ALA A 39 9.19 11.87 7.48
CA ALA A 39 10.08 11.78 8.64
C ALA A 39 11.26 10.85 8.33
N SER A 40 12.46 11.23 8.80
CA SER A 40 13.67 10.41 8.65
C SER A 40 13.54 9.02 9.27
N GLU A 41 12.82 8.94 10.38
CA GLU A 41 12.54 7.74 11.14
C GLU A 41 11.65 6.78 10.34
N PHE A 42 10.62 7.32 9.69
CA PHE A 42 9.75 6.56 8.80
C PHE A 42 10.55 6.02 7.62
N GLU A 43 11.30 6.89 6.94
CA GLU A 43 12.13 6.53 5.78
C GLU A 43 13.11 5.42 6.13
N SER A 44 13.89 5.60 7.19
CA SER A 44 14.95 4.67 7.57
C SER A 44 14.36 3.30 7.92
N GLU A 45 13.28 3.27 8.70
CA GLU A 45 12.62 2.03 9.10
C GLU A 45 12.00 1.32 7.87
N PHE A 46 11.27 2.05 7.04
CA PHE A 46 10.62 1.48 5.86
C PHE A 46 11.64 0.98 4.82
N ARG A 47 12.69 1.76 4.56
CA ARG A 47 13.79 1.38 3.67
C ARG A 47 14.52 0.13 4.15
N SER A 48 14.79 0.03 5.46
CA SER A 48 15.47 -1.15 6.01
C SER A 48 14.69 -2.44 5.70
N LYS A 49 13.36 -2.39 5.80
CA LYS A 49 12.46 -3.51 5.49
C LYS A 49 12.40 -3.82 3.99
N LEU A 50 12.39 -2.78 3.14
CA LEU A 50 12.45 -2.95 1.68
C LEU A 50 13.73 -3.68 1.27
N LEU A 51 14.90 -3.19 1.71
CA LEU A 51 16.20 -3.73 1.34
C LEU A 51 16.40 -5.16 1.83
N THR A 52 16.04 -5.43 3.08
CA THR A 52 16.16 -6.78 3.66
C THR A 52 15.22 -7.75 2.97
N HIS A 53 13.94 -7.40 2.77
CA HIS A 53 13.00 -8.27 2.07
C HIS A 53 13.48 -8.59 0.66
N HIS A 54 13.96 -7.58 -0.08
CA HIS A 54 14.44 -7.77 -1.44
C HIS A 54 15.68 -8.68 -1.49
N CYS A 55 16.60 -8.55 -0.53
CA CYS A 55 17.79 -9.41 -0.43
C CYS A 55 17.44 -10.89 -0.19
N PHE A 56 16.54 -11.18 0.75
CA PHE A 56 16.25 -12.58 1.12
C PHE A 56 15.20 -13.25 0.24
N MET A 57 14.19 -12.50 -0.19
CA MET A 57 13.07 -13.06 -0.94
C MET A 57 13.24 -12.92 -2.46
N GLY A 58 14.22 -12.13 -2.92
CA GLY A 58 14.45 -11.86 -4.35
C GLY A 58 13.23 -11.28 -5.05
N SER A 59 12.30 -10.67 -4.30
CA SER A 59 11.00 -10.23 -4.80
C SER A 59 10.51 -8.98 -4.07
N PRO A 60 9.54 -8.25 -4.65
CA PRO A 60 8.96 -7.07 -4.00
C PRO A 60 8.08 -7.42 -2.81
N LEU A 61 7.92 -6.48 -1.87
CA LEU A 61 7.01 -6.66 -0.73
C LEU A 61 5.60 -7.05 -1.20
N PHE A 62 5.21 -8.27 -0.86
CA PHE A 62 3.83 -8.72 -0.95
C PHE A 62 2.96 -8.00 0.08
N GLN A 63 1.64 -8.06 -0.08
CA GLN A 63 0.67 -7.30 0.73
C GLN A 63 0.95 -7.40 2.25
N GLU A 64 1.07 -8.61 2.81
CA GLU A 64 1.29 -8.78 4.25
C GLU A 64 2.62 -8.18 4.75
N SER A 65 3.69 -8.33 3.94
CA SER A 65 5.00 -7.76 4.27
C SER A 65 4.99 -6.25 4.14
N PHE A 66 4.26 -5.71 3.16
CA PHE A 66 4.05 -4.27 3.01
C PHE A 66 3.29 -3.69 4.20
N ASP A 67 2.18 -4.31 4.61
CA ASP A 67 1.37 -3.83 5.73
C ASP A 67 2.20 -3.76 7.01
N THR A 68 2.96 -4.82 7.27
CA THR A 68 3.88 -4.89 8.42
C THR A 68 5.02 -3.88 8.33
N ALA A 69 5.50 -3.58 7.12
CA ALA A 69 6.55 -2.59 6.93
C ALA A 69 6.05 -1.17 7.16
N PHE A 70 4.89 -0.83 6.60
CA PHE A 70 4.27 0.48 6.73
C PHE A 70 3.91 0.79 8.18
N ILE A 71 3.27 -0.16 8.87
CA ILE A 71 2.86 -0.02 10.27
C ILE A 71 4.06 0.27 11.17
N ALA A 72 5.12 -0.51 11.08
CA ALA A 72 6.29 -0.30 11.92
C ALA A 72 7.00 1.02 11.61
N ALA A 73 7.05 1.43 10.34
CA ALA A 73 7.60 2.72 9.96
C ALA A 73 6.80 3.87 10.57
N CYS A 74 5.46 3.79 10.54
CA CYS A 74 4.59 4.76 11.21
C CYS A 74 4.80 4.78 12.72
N GLU A 75 4.81 3.62 13.38
CA GLU A 75 5.03 3.52 14.83
C GLU A 75 6.41 4.08 15.23
N HIS A 76 7.45 3.78 14.43
CA HIS A 76 8.81 4.24 14.69
C HIS A 76 8.97 5.76 14.48
N SER A 77 8.20 6.35 13.57
CA SER A 77 8.14 7.80 13.39
C SER A 77 7.18 8.52 14.34
N GLY A 78 6.63 7.81 15.34
CA GLY A 78 5.83 8.40 16.41
C GLY A 78 4.34 8.53 16.13
N HIS A 79 3.84 7.96 15.02
CA HIS A 79 2.40 7.93 14.77
C HIS A 79 1.71 6.88 15.65
N THR A 80 0.47 7.17 16.03
CA THR A 80 -0.40 6.19 16.66
C THR A 80 -0.98 5.28 15.59
N VAL A 81 -0.89 3.96 15.77
CA VAL A 81 -1.34 2.99 14.78
C VAL A 81 -2.31 1.99 15.39
N GLU A 82 -3.46 1.81 14.74
CA GLU A 82 -4.48 0.83 15.13
C GLU A 82 -4.85 -0.05 13.94
N LYS A 83 -4.68 -1.38 14.07
CA LYS A 83 -5.08 -2.31 13.00
C LYS A 83 -6.60 -2.45 12.96
N ALA A 84 -7.15 -2.59 11.75
CA ALA A 84 -8.56 -2.90 11.59
C ALA A 84 -8.89 -4.25 12.26
N PRO A 85 -10.05 -4.37 12.95
CA PRO A 85 -10.51 -5.66 13.44
C PRO A 85 -10.65 -6.69 12.31
N GLU A 86 -10.46 -7.97 12.63
CA GLU A 86 -10.65 -9.04 11.65
C GLU A 86 -12.07 -8.99 11.07
N GLY A 87 -12.17 -9.13 9.74
CA GLY A 87 -13.45 -9.02 9.01
C GLY A 87 -13.98 -7.59 8.83
N ARG A 88 -13.30 -6.55 9.36
CA ARG A 88 -13.63 -5.17 9.03
C ARG A 88 -13.40 -4.94 7.53
N ARG A 89 -14.37 -4.28 6.89
CA ARG A 89 -14.29 -3.96 5.47
C ARG A 89 -13.61 -2.60 5.26
N PHE A 90 -13.04 -2.45 4.07
CA PHE A 90 -12.56 -1.21 3.44
C PHE A 90 -11.20 -0.67 3.85
N TRP A 91 -10.89 -0.54 5.14
CA TRP A 91 -9.60 -0.07 5.64
C TRP A 91 -8.85 -1.18 6.36
N ASP A 92 -7.52 -1.03 6.42
CA ASP A 92 -6.59 -2.03 6.93
C ASP A 92 -5.92 -1.53 8.23
N VAL A 93 -5.65 -0.22 8.32
CA VAL A 93 -5.03 0.42 9.49
C VAL A 93 -5.58 1.84 9.69
N ALA A 94 -5.64 2.31 10.93
CA ALA A 94 -5.82 3.72 11.25
C ALA A 94 -4.49 4.30 11.76
N VAL A 95 -4.07 5.43 11.18
CA VAL A 95 -2.84 6.15 11.57
C VAL A 95 -3.24 7.54 12.02
N ASP A 96 -2.98 7.89 13.27
CA ASP A 96 -3.43 9.13 13.92
C ASP A 96 -4.94 9.39 13.71
N GLY A 97 -5.73 8.32 13.78
CA GLY A 97 -7.18 8.33 13.58
C GLY A 97 -7.65 8.34 12.11
N ARG A 98 -6.75 8.51 11.14
CA ARG A 98 -7.05 8.42 9.70
C ARG A 98 -7.13 6.96 9.27
N LYS A 99 -8.28 6.51 8.77
CA LYS A 99 -8.49 5.14 8.28
C LYS A 99 -7.92 4.98 6.87
N ILE A 100 -6.96 4.09 6.72
CA ILE A 100 -6.18 3.89 5.52
C ILE A 100 -6.41 2.48 4.98
N SER A 101 -6.60 2.36 3.66
CA SER A 101 -6.44 1.07 2.98
C SER A 101 -5.04 0.91 2.41
N LEU A 102 -4.41 -0.22 2.69
CA LEU A 102 -3.08 -0.55 2.21
C LEU A 102 -3.18 -1.43 0.96
N LYS A 103 -2.38 -1.12 -0.06
CA LYS A 103 -2.24 -1.93 -1.26
C LYS A 103 -0.81 -2.05 -1.71
N SER A 104 -0.38 -3.24 -2.15
CA SER A 104 0.85 -3.38 -2.94
C SER A 104 0.55 -3.83 -4.37
N SER A 105 1.37 -3.37 -5.33
CA SER A 105 1.25 -3.74 -6.74
C SER A 105 2.61 -4.00 -7.36
N LYS A 106 2.69 -5.11 -8.11
CA LYS A 106 3.85 -5.50 -8.92
C LYS A 106 3.44 -5.81 -10.37
N ALA A 107 2.39 -5.17 -10.86
CA ALA A 107 1.89 -5.44 -12.21
C ALA A 107 2.99 -5.18 -13.25
N LYS A 108 3.19 -6.13 -14.18
CA LYS A 108 4.28 -6.05 -15.18
C LYS A 108 4.19 -4.82 -16.09
N ASN A 109 3.01 -4.21 -16.17
CA ASN A 109 2.67 -3.07 -17.01
C ASN A 109 2.42 -1.78 -16.19
N LEU A 110 2.98 -1.68 -14.98
CA LEU A 110 2.99 -0.42 -14.24
C LEU A 110 3.61 0.69 -15.08
N LYS A 111 2.99 1.87 -15.04
CA LYS A 111 3.48 3.08 -15.69
C LYS A 111 3.66 4.15 -14.64
N GLU A 112 4.78 4.86 -14.67
CA GLU A 112 5.06 5.91 -13.67
C GLU A 112 3.95 6.97 -13.67
N ASN A 113 3.51 7.38 -14.86
CA ASN A 113 2.47 8.38 -15.07
C ASN A 113 1.02 7.87 -14.99
N ARG A 114 0.79 6.61 -14.62
CA ARG A 114 -0.56 6.06 -14.48
C ARG A 114 -0.65 5.14 -13.27
N LEU A 115 -1.57 5.47 -12.38
CA LEU A 115 -1.87 4.65 -11.22
C LEU A 115 -3.13 3.81 -11.49
N HIS A 116 -3.08 2.52 -11.13
CA HIS A 116 -4.22 1.62 -11.20
C HIS A 116 -4.60 1.13 -9.81
N ILE A 117 -5.85 1.37 -9.42
CA ILE A 117 -6.42 0.98 -8.13
C ILE A 117 -7.39 -0.16 -8.38
N SER A 118 -7.01 -1.38 -7.98
CA SER A 118 -7.88 -2.57 -8.05
C SER A 118 -8.61 -2.82 -6.72
N LYS A 119 -9.14 -1.76 -6.10
CA LYS A 119 -9.96 -1.82 -4.87
C LYS A 119 -11.42 -1.61 -5.27
N LEU A 120 -12.35 -2.21 -4.53
CA LEU A 120 -13.80 -2.22 -4.81
C LEU A 120 -14.16 -3.04 -6.08
N THR A 121 -13.19 -3.73 -6.67
CA THR A 121 -13.38 -4.66 -7.79
C THR A 121 -14.01 -5.98 -7.32
N GLU A 122 -13.94 -6.28 -6.03
CA GLU A 122 -14.60 -7.44 -5.39
C GLU A 122 -16.13 -7.36 -5.43
N ALA A 123 -16.70 -6.19 -5.77
CA ALA A 123 -18.13 -6.02 -5.96
C ALA A 123 -18.59 -6.47 -7.36
N ALA A 124 -18.05 -7.60 -7.85
CA ALA A 124 -18.42 -8.18 -9.14
C ALA A 124 -19.92 -8.44 -9.26
N TRP A 125 -20.61 -8.72 -8.14
CA TRP A 125 -22.06 -8.87 -8.06
C TRP A 125 -22.84 -7.63 -8.56
N ILE A 126 -22.22 -6.45 -8.57
CA ILE A 126 -22.84 -5.27 -9.17
C ILE A 126 -23.06 -5.52 -10.67
N GLN A 127 -22.17 -6.21 -11.37
CA GLN A 127 -22.34 -6.53 -12.78
C GLN A 127 -23.56 -7.42 -13.04
N ASP A 128 -23.93 -8.27 -12.07
CA ASP A 128 -25.13 -9.12 -12.13
C ASP A 128 -26.45 -8.33 -12.01
N CYS A 129 -26.39 -7.04 -11.66
CA CYS A 129 -27.56 -6.18 -11.64
C CYS A 129 -28.09 -5.97 -13.08
N ARG A 130 -29.29 -6.49 -13.36
CA ARG A 130 -29.90 -6.52 -14.70
C ARG A 130 -30.16 -5.16 -15.37
N THR A 131 -30.12 -4.05 -14.65
CA THR A 131 -30.41 -2.72 -15.21
C THR A 131 -29.34 -1.71 -14.84
N ALA A 132 -29.07 -0.78 -15.75
CA ALA A 132 -28.12 0.31 -15.53
C ALA A 132 -28.44 1.15 -14.29
N SER A 133 -29.73 1.35 -14.01
CA SER A 133 -30.18 2.08 -12.81
C SER A 133 -29.80 1.34 -11.52
N LYS A 134 -29.98 0.02 -11.48
CA LYS A 134 -29.58 -0.81 -10.33
C LYS A 134 -28.06 -0.85 -10.16
N ARG A 135 -27.30 -1.00 -11.26
CA ARG A 135 -25.83 -0.92 -11.24
C ARG A 135 -25.35 0.40 -10.68
N ARG A 136 -25.84 1.51 -11.22
CA ARG A 136 -25.51 2.86 -10.74
C ARG A 136 -25.78 3.02 -9.25
N LYS A 137 -26.98 2.63 -8.79
CA LYS A 137 -27.34 2.69 -7.37
C LYS A 137 -26.37 1.87 -6.52
N ALA A 138 -26.13 0.61 -6.87
CA ALA A 138 -25.23 -0.25 -6.10
C ALA A 138 -23.78 0.25 -6.08
N THR A 139 -23.28 0.77 -7.21
CA THR A 139 -21.96 1.43 -7.28
C THR A 139 -21.93 2.65 -6.37
N PHE A 140 -22.93 3.52 -6.42
CA PHE A 140 -22.99 4.72 -5.59
C PHE A 140 -23.07 4.36 -4.10
N ASP A 141 -23.89 3.37 -3.74
CA ASP A 141 -24.00 2.90 -2.36
C ASP A 141 -22.65 2.35 -1.84
N LEU A 142 -21.92 1.58 -2.67
CA LEU A 142 -20.60 1.05 -2.32
C LEU A 142 -19.55 2.15 -2.16
N PHE A 143 -19.44 3.05 -3.13
CA PHE A 143 -18.48 4.16 -3.07
C PHE A 143 -18.83 5.13 -1.95
N GLY A 144 -20.12 5.35 -1.67
CA GLY A 144 -20.59 6.18 -0.56
C GLY A 144 -20.16 5.60 0.79
N GLN A 145 -20.38 4.30 1.00
CA GLN A 145 -19.89 3.60 2.20
C GLN A 145 -18.37 3.65 2.31
N TYR A 146 -17.65 3.42 1.20
CA TYR A 146 -16.20 3.45 1.20
C TYR A 146 -15.65 4.84 1.56
N CYS A 147 -16.17 5.90 0.93
CA CYS A 147 -15.73 7.27 1.18
C CYS A 147 -16.11 7.80 2.57
N ALA A 148 -17.09 7.18 3.24
CA ALA A 148 -17.45 7.50 4.62
C ALA A 148 -16.56 6.81 5.65
N GLU A 149 -15.91 5.70 5.27
CA GLU A 149 -15.13 4.86 6.17
C GLU A 149 -13.62 4.90 5.95
N VAL A 150 -13.15 5.38 4.80
CA VAL A 150 -11.73 5.38 4.44
C VAL A 150 -11.33 6.80 4.10
N ASP A 151 -10.16 7.25 4.55
CA ASP A 151 -9.62 8.57 4.25
C ASP A 151 -8.69 8.55 3.03
N ALA A 152 -7.84 7.51 2.95
CA ALA A 152 -6.88 7.36 1.86
C ALA A 152 -6.55 5.90 1.55
N ILE A 153 -6.02 5.68 0.35
CA ILE A 153 -5.31 4.46 -0.01
C ILE A 153 -3.83 4.77 -0.04
N ILE A 154 -3.02 4.00 0.68
CA ILE A 154 -1.57 4.00 0.52
C ILE A 154 -1.21 2.79 -0.35
N GLN A 155 -0.64 3.06 -1.52
CA GLN A 155 -0.22 2.04 -2.46
C GLN A 155 1.30 1.97 -2.58
N LEU A 156 1.89 0.80 -2.33
CA LEU A 156 3.27 0.50 -2.68
C LEU A 156 3.34 -0.03 -4.12
N ARG A 157 4.10 0.64 -4.98
CA ARG A 157 4.39 0.23 -6.36
C ARG A 157 5.85 -0.17 -6.49
N TYR A 158 6.12 -1.23 -7.25
CA TYR A 158 7.49 -1.62 -7.60
C TYR A 158 7.68 -1.67 -9.12
N PHE A 159 8.61 -0.87 -9.62
CA PHE A 159 8.97 -0.77 -11.04
C PHE A 159 10.20 -1.63 -11.30
N GLN A 160 10.00 -2.83 -11.86
CA GLN A 160 11.07 -3.80 -12.05
C GLN A 160 12.20 -3.30 -12.95
N THR A 161 11.89 -2.54 -14.00
CA THR A 161 12.89 -2.05 -14.98
C THR A 161 13.87 -1.04 -14.36
N SER A 162 13.38 -0.16 -13.48
CA SER A 162 14.18 0.85 -12.80
C SER A 162 14.59 0.47 -11.37
N ALA A 163 14.19 -0.72 -10.90
CA ALA A 163 14.35 -1.19 -9.52
C ALA A 163 13.86 -0.16 -8.47
N MET A 164 12.80 0.57 -8.81
CA MET A 164 12.27 1.66 -7.98
C MET A 164 11.06 1.20 -7.17
N TYR A 165 11.04 1.52 -5.88
CA TYR A 165 9.83 1.48 -5.07
C TYR A 165 9.25 2.89 -4.95
N GLU A 166 7.93 2.95 -4.93
CA GLU A 166 7.21 4.20 -4.72
C GLU A 166 6.02 3.95 -3.81
N LEU A 167 5.91 4.78 -2.78
CA LEU A 167 4.78 4.79 -1.87
C LEU A 167 3.93 6.01 -2.19
N VAL A 168 2.69 5.78 -2.64
CA VAL A 168 1.80 6.84 -3.09
C VAL A 168 0.52 6.84 -2.25
N GLU A 169 0.17 8.03 -1.75
CA GLU A 169 -1.10 8.29 -1.10
C GLU A 169 -2.14 8.77 -2.11
N ILE A 170 -3.33 8.17 -2.04
CA ILE A 170 -4.46 8.47 -2.89
C ILE A 170 -5.62 8.88 -1.97
N PRO A 171 -5.94 10.18 -1.85
CA PRO A 171 -7.09 10.63 -1.08
C PRO A 171 -8.39 10.07 -1.68
N VAL A 172 -9.23 9.44 -0.87
CA VAL A 172 -10.51 8.89 -1.40
C VAL A 172 -11.47 9.98 -1.85
N ALA A 173 -11.23 11.24 -1.44
CA ALA A 173 -11.98 12.39 -1.92
C ALA A 173 -11.96 12.50 -3.46
N LEU A 174 -10.93 11.96 -4.12
CA LEU A 174 -10.85 11.86 -5.58
C LEU A 174 -11.93 10.95 -6.18
N PHE A 175 -12.52 10.05 -5.39
CA PHE A 175 -13.59 9.15 -5.85
C PHE A 175 -14.95 9.83 -5.90
N LYS A 176 -15.10 11.05 -5.37
CA LYS A 176 -16.37 11.80 -5.45
C LYS A 176 -16.85 11.99 -6.90
N GLN A 177 -15.94 12.06 -7.87
CA GLN A 177 -16.26 12.13 -9.29
C GLN A 177 -17.08 10.94 -9.81
N VAL A 178 -17.05 9.79 -9.12
CA VAL A 178 -17.85 8.61 -9.48
C VAL A 178 -19.35 8.94 -9.43
N PHE A 179 -19.77 9.81 -8.51
CA PHE A 179 -21.18 10.19 -8.35
C PHE A 179 -21.71 11.06 -9.51
N ASP A 180 -20.81 11.69 -10.26
CA ASP A 180 -21.15 12.53 -11.41
C ASP A 180 -21.30 11.72 -12.70
N VAL A 181 -20.96 10.42 -12.67
CA VAL A 181 -21.04 9.54 -13.84
C VAL A 181 -22.52 9.30 -14.21
N GLY A 182 -22.83 9.56 -15.48
CA GLY A 182 -24.17 9.43 -16.05
C GLY A 182 -24.61 7.97 -16.19
N LEU A 183 -25.93 7.77 -16.29
CA LEU A 183 -26.56 6.44 -16.38
C LEU A 183 -26.04 5.59 -17.57
N SER A 184 -25.64 6.23 -18.66
CA SER A 184 -25.09 5.57 -19.86
C SER A 184 -23.82 4.78 -19.58
N SER A 185 -23.00 5.18 -18.60
CA SER A 185 -21.78 4.47 -18.22
C SER A 185 -22.03 3.21 -17.37
N PHE A 186 -23.28 2.95 -17.01
CA PHE A 186 -23.70 1.76 -16.26
C PHE A 186 -24.49 0.79 -17.13
N GLN A 187 -24.50 0.97 -18.46
CA GLN A 187 -25.03 -0.05 -19.34
C GLN A 187 -24.22 -1.34 -19.18
N ALA A 188 -24.85 -2.46 -19.49
CA ALA A 188 -24.11 -3.71 -19.49
C ALA A 188 -23.16 -3.59 -20.67
N ASP A 189 -21.90 -3.99 -20.48
CA ASP A 189 -21.16 -4.49 -21.64
C ASP A 189 -22.05 -5.61 -22.19
N GLY A 190 -22.60 -5.42 -23.39
CA GLY A 190 -23.53 -6.38 -24.00
C GLY A 190 -22.88 -7.77 -24.10
N PRO A 191 -23.61 -8.80 -24.58
CA PRO A 191 -22.92 -9.98 -25.09
C PRO A 191 -21.86 -9.59 -26.13
#